data_AF-A0A0T6B328-F1
#
_entry.id   AF-A0A0T6B328-F1
#
_cell.length_a   1.000
_cell.length_b   1.000
_cell.length_c   1.000
_cell.angle_alpha   90.00
_cell.angle_beta   90.00
_cell.angle_gamma   90.00
#
_symmetry.space_group_name_H-M   'P 1'
#
loop_
_entity.id
_entity.type
_entity.pdbx_description
1 polymer ?
#
loop_
_entity_poly.entity_id
_entity_poly.type
_entity_poly.pdbx_seq_one_letter_code
_entity_poly.pdbx_strand_id
1 'polypeptide(L)'
;MLWQIPQYVIITAGEIMFSITGLEFSYSQAPISMKSVLQACWLLTTAFGNLLVIIIELIQNFNEESSKFFLYCGVMVLDMIIFAFMAMRYKYVNPHREDDDSIAENKNGGIDNKAFDKE
;
A
#
# COMPACT_ATOMS: atom_id res chain seq x y z
N MET A 1 22.64 25.10 -6.23
CA MET A 1 21.66 24.56 -7.20
C MET A 1 22.07 23.19 -7.75
N LEU A 2 23.25 23.04 -8.37
CA LEU A 2 23.66 21.73 -8.93
C LEU A 2 23.70 20.58 -7.89
N TRP A 3 24.06 20.88 -6.64
CA TRP A 3 24.15 19.91 -5.54
C TRP A 3 22.79 19.44 -4.98
N GLN A 4 21.67 20.09 -5.33
CA GLN A 4 20.34 19.63 -4.92
C GLN A 4 19.80 18.53 -5.84
N ILE A 5 20.35 18.42 -7.05
CA ILE A 5 19.91 17.45 -8.05
C ILE A 5 20.04 16.01 -7.52
N PRO A 6 21.17 15.58 -6.91
CA PRO A 6 21.29 14.23 -6.37
C PRO A 6 20.24 13.93 -5.29
N GLN A 7 19.92 14.91 -4.45
CA GLN A 7 18.94 14.74 -3.37
C GLN A 7 17.53 14.52 -3.93
N TYR A 8 17.10 15.32 -4.91
CA TYR A 8 15.80 15.13 -5.55
C TYR A 8 15.72 13.79 -6.29
N VAL A 9 16.79 13.39 -6.99
CA VAL A 9 16.84 12.10 -7.68
C VAL A 9 16.68 10.93 -6.71
N ILE A 10 17.36 10.96 -5.56
CA ILE A 10 17.28 9.89 -4.56
C ILE A 10 15.88 9.83 -3.92
N ILE A 11 15.31 10.98 -3.55
CA ILE A 11 13.96 11.04 -2.95
C ILE A 11 12.91 10.52 -3.93
N THR A 12 12.91 11.02 -5.18
CA THR A 12 11.94 10.60 -6.19
C THR A 12 12.11 9.13 -6.57
N ALA A 13 13.35 8.64 -6.68
CA ALA A 13 13.59 7.21 -6.91
C ALA A 13 13.03 6.34 -5.76
N GLY A 14 13.24 6.76 -4.51
CA GLY A 14 12.68 6.10 -3.33
C GLY A 14 11.15 6.12 -3.31
N GLU A 15 10.55 7.27 -3.62
CA GLU A 15 9.10 7.44 -3.71
C GLU A 15 8.48 6.53 -4.76
N ILE A 16 9.05 6.48 -5.97
CA ILE A 16 8.57 5.63 -7.06
C ILE A 16 8.66 4.15 -6.66
N MET A 17 9.81 3.73 -6.12
CA MET A 17 10.01 2.35 -5.70
C MET A 17 9.03 1.95 -4.60
N PHE A 18 8.79 2.80 -3.61
CA PHE A 18 7.86 2.49 -2.52
C PHE A 18 6.39 2.56 -2.95
N SER A 19 5.99 3.65 -3.63
CA SER A 19 4.60 3.95 -3.96
C SER A 19 4.04 3.01 -5.02
N ILE A 20 4.76 2.82 -6.13
CA ILE A 20 4.27 2.00 -7.25
C ILE A 20 4.24 0.52 -6.88
N THR A 21 5.33 0.00 -6.28
CA THR A 21 5.39 -1.42 -5.92
C THR A 21 4.44 -1.77 -4.78
N GLY A 22 4.23 -0.86 -3.81
CA GLY A 22 3.29 -1.07 -2.72
C GLY A 22 1.84 -1.14 -3.21
N LEU A 23 1.46 -0.26 -4.15
CA LEU A 23 0.15 -0.31 -4.81
C LEU A 23 -0.01 -1.57 -5.67
N GLU A 24 1.02 -1.95 -6.44
CA GLU A 24 0.99 -3.13 -7.30
C GLU A 24 0.85 -4.43 -6.50
N PHE A 25 1.60 -4.58 -5.40
CA PHE A 25 1.44 -5.70 -4.46
C PHE A 25 0.05 -5.72 -3.84
N SER A 26 -0.45 -4.56 -3.39
CA SER A 26 -1.78 -4.45 -2.78
C SER A 26 -2.89 -4.80 -3.77
N TYR A 27 -2.77 -4.39 -5.03
CA TYR A 27 -3.71 -4.77 -6.09
C TYR A 27 -3.62 -6.24 -6.48
N SER A 28 -2.43 -6.86 -6.41
CA SER A 28 -2.27 -8.29 -6.63
C SER A 28 -2.87 -9.16 -5.53
N GLN A 29 -3.04 -8.61 -4.32
CA GLN A 29 -3.55 -9.33 -3.15
C GLN A 29 -5.03 -9.01 -2.85
N ALA A 30 -5.66 -8.11 -3.60
CA ALA A 30 -7.03 -7.66 -3.35
C ALA A 30 -8.01 -8.04 -4.49
N PRO A 31 -9.24 -8.52 -4.17
CA PRO A 31 -10.24 -8.86 -5.17
C PRO A 31 -10.68 -7.65 -6.02
N ILE A 32 -11.05 -7.92 -7.27
CA ILE A 32 -11.26 -6.94 -8.37
C ILE A 32 -12.18 -5.76 -8.01
N SER A 33 -13.11 -5.93 -7.08
CA SER A 33 -14.06 -4.89 -6.65
C SER A 33 -13.46 -3.83 -5.69
N MET A 34 -12.28 -4.06 -5.10
CA MET A 34 -11.71 -3.17 -4.07
C MET A 34 -10.66 -2.18 -4.58
N LYS A 35 -10.35 -2.16 -5.88
CA LYS A 35 -9.29 -1.29 -6.45
C LYS A 35 -9.50 0.20 -6.13
N SER A 36 -10.74 0.68 -6.23
CA SER A 36 -11.09 2.08 -5.90
C SER A 36 -10.90 2.40 -4.41
N VAL A 37 -11.23 1.45 -3.52
CA VAL A 37 -11.03 1.59 -2.08
C VAL A 37 -9.54 1.61 -1.74
N LEU A 38 -8.74 0.74 -2.36
CA LEU A 38 -7.28 0.74 -2.19
C LEU A 38 -6.65 2.07 -2.61
N GLN A 39 -7.06 2.63 -3.76
CA GLN A 39 -6.61 3.94 -4.20
C GLN A 39 -7.04 5.05 -3.23
N ALA A 40 -8.27 5.01 -2.73
CA ALA A 40 -8.76 5.96 -1.74
C ALA A 40 -8.00 5.85 -0.41
N CYS A 41 -7.71 4.64 0.05
CA CYS A 41 -6.88 4.37 1.24
C CYS A 41 -5.45 4.88 1.03
N TRP A 42 -4.89 4.72 -0.17
CA TRP A 42 -3.57 5.26 -0.50
C TRP A 42 -3.53 6.79 -0.37
N LEU A 43 -4.50 7.46 -0.99
CA LEU A 43 -4.66 8.92 -0.89
C LEU A 43 -4.91 9.38 0.56
N LEU A 44 -5.65 8.60 1.34
CA LEU A 44 -5.91 8.87 2.75
C LEU A 44 -4.61 8.81 3.57
N THR A 45 -3.74 7.82 3.34
CA THR A 45 -2.44 7.73 4.00
C THR A 45 -1.56 8.92 3.63
N THR A 46 -1.54 9.35 2.36
CA THR A 46 -0.83 10.57 1.94
C THR A 46 -1.38 11.82 2.65
N ALA A 47 -2.70 11.95 2.76
CA ALA A 47 -3.33 13.06 3.48
C ALA A 47 -2.95 13.06 4.98
N PHE A 48 -2.89 11.89 5.60
CA PHE A 48 -2.46 11.75 6.99
C PHE A 48 -0.99 12.13 7.18
N GLY A 49 -0.11 11.74 6.25
CA GLY A 49 1.30 12.16 6.26
C GLY A 49 1.46 13.69 6.17
N ASN A 50 0.71 14.32 5.27
CA ASN A 50 0.71 15.79 5.15
C ASN A 50 0.17 16.48 6.41
N LEU A 51 -0.86 15.91 7.05
CA LEU A 51 -1.41 16.41 8.31
C LEU A 51 -0.40 16.30 9.45
N LEU A 52 0.37 15.21 9.51
CA LEU A 52 1.44 15.02 10.50
C LEU A 52 2.51 16.09 10.36
N VAL A 53 2.94 16.41 9.14
CA VAL A 53 3.91 17.49 8.86
C VAL A 53 3.39 18.84 9.38
N ILE A 54 2.12 19.17 9.11
CA ILE A 54 1.52 20.42 9.60
C ILE A 54 1.50 20.47 11.13
N ILE A 55 1.15 19.38 11.80
CA ILE A 55 1.13 19.33 13.27
C ILE A 55 2.53 19.54 13.85
N ILE A 56 3.57 18.93 13.26
CA ILE A 56 4.96 19.14 13.70
C ILE A 56 5.37 20.61 13.54
N GLU A 57 5.03 21.23 12.41
CA GLU A 57 5.35 22.64 12.17
C GLU A 57 4.62 23.58 13.16
N LEU A 58 3.39 23.26 13.54
CA LEU A 58 2.61 24.04 14.52
C LEU A 58 3.17 23.93 15.95
N ILE A 59 3.71 22.76 16.32
CA ILE A 59 4.28 22.52 17.66
C ILE A 59 5.68 23.12 17.78
N GLN A 60 6.49 23.08 16.72
CA GLN A 60 7.86 23.57 16.72
C GLN A 60 7.98 25.04 16.28
N ASN A 61 7.42 25.95 17.07
CA ASN A 61 7.55 27.40 16.87
C ASN A 61 8.91 27.97 17.36
N PHE A 62 10.01 27.19 17.30
CA PHE A 62 11.34 27.61 17.77
C PHE A 62 12.37 27.69 16.63
N ASN A 63 13.21 28.73 16.68
CA ASN A 63 14.08 29.31 15.64
C ASN A 63 15.21 28.41 15.05
N GLU A 64 15.20 27.10 15.24
CA GLU A 64 16.26 26.21 14.74
C GLU A 64 15.76 25.17 13.72
N GLU A 65 15.96 25.49 12.44
CA GLU A 65 15.61 24.62 11.31
C GLU A 65 16.33 23.26 11.33
N SER A 66 17.50 23.16 11.98
CA SER A 66 18.27 21.90 12.07
C SER A 66 17.58 20.84 12.92
N SER A 67 16.88 21.24 13.99
CA SER A 67 16.18 20.31 14.88
C SER A 67 14.95 19.70 14.20
N LYS A 68 14.32 20.43 13.27
CA LYS A 68 13.21 19.92 12.45
C LYS A 68 13.65 18.74 11.57
N PHE A 69 14.78 18.88 10.88
CA PHE A 69 15.33 17.80 10.03
C PHE A 69 15.66 16.54 10.83
N PHE A 70 16.17 16.69 12.05
CA PHE A 70 16.46 15.54 12.91
C PHE A 70 15.19 14.82 13.36
N LEU A 71 14.12 15.56 13.68
CA LEU A 71 12.83 14.95 14.01
C LEU A 71 12.19 14.23 12.82
N TYR A 72 12.21 14.83 11.62
CA TYR A 72 11.71 14.17 10.41
C TYR A 72 12.49 12.89 10.11
N CYS A 73 13.82 12.91 10.28
CA CYS A 73 14.65 11.71 10.17
C CYS A 73 14.27 10.66 11.22
N GLY A 74 14.05 11.06 12.47
CA GLY A 74 13.63 10.17 13.55
C GLY A 74 12.30 9.48 13.27
N VAL A 75 11.29 10.22 12.78
CA VAL A 75 9.99 9.66 12.39
C VAL A 75 10.15 8.67 11.22
N MET A 76 10.98 8.98 10.23
CA MET A 76 11.25 8.08 9.10
C MET A 76 11.95 6.78 9.52
N VAL A 77 12.94 6.86 10.41
CA VAL A 77 13.62 5.67 10.94
C VAL A 77 12.66 4.80 11.75
N LEU A 78 11.78 5.42 12.53
CA LEU A 78 10.75 4.71 13.29
C LEU A 78 9.77 3.99 12.37
N ASP A 79 9.28 4.64 11.31
CA ASP A 79 8.42 4.02 10.29
C ASP A 79 9.12 2.83 9.61
N MET A 80 10.40 2.99 9.26
CA MET A 80 11.19 1.91 8.66
C MET A 80 11.35 0.70 9.60
N ILE A 81 11.50 0.92 10.91
CA ILE A 81 11.56 -0.17 11.91
C ILE A 81 10.20 -0.87 12.02
N ILE A 82 9.10 -0.12 12.08
CA ILE A 82 7.75 -0.69 12.13
C ILE A 82 7.47 -1.50 10.86
N PHE A 83 7.80 -0.96 9.70
CA PHE A 83 7.63 -1.62 8.41
C PHE A 83 8.47 -2.89 8.31
N ALA A 84 9.74 -2.85 8.74
CA ALA A 84 10.61 -4.02 8.77
C ALA A 84 10.08 -5.09 9.75
N PHE A 85 9.59 -4.69 10.92
CA PHE A 85 8.99 -5.61 11.89
C PHE A 85 7.71 -6.26 11.36
N MET A 86 6.85 -5.48 10.71
CA MET A 86 5.62 -5.96 10.08
C MET A 86 5.92 -6.90 8.91
N ALA A 87 6.92 -6.58 8.09
CA ALA A 87 7.38 -7.43 6.98
C ALA A 87 7.96 -8.76 7.50
N MET A 88 8.76 -8.74 8.57
CA MET A 88 9.28 -9.96 9.20
C MET A 88 8.17 -10.84 9.80
N ARG A 89 7.05 -10.23 10.22
CA ARG A 89 5.90 -10.95 10.78
C ARG A 89 4.83 -11.27 9.73
N TYR A 90 5.03 -10.90 8.47
CA TYR A 90 4.07 -11.13 7.40
C TYR A 90 4.17 -12.57 6.89
N LYS A 91 3.19 -13.39 7.26
CA LYS A 91 3.02 -14.74 6.73
C LYS A 91 2.40 -14.62 5.33
N TYR A 92 3.13 -14.99 4.29
CA TYR A 92 2.63 -15.10 2.91
C TYR A 92 1.32 -15.93 2.90
N VAL A 93 0.20 -15.30 2.56
CA VAL A 93 -0.99 -16.01 2.10
C VAL A 93 -0.78 -16.25 0.61
N ASN A 94 -0.64 -17.52 0.23
CA ASN A 94 -0.63 -17.95 -1.17
C ASN A 94 -2.04 -17.74 -1.75
N PRO A 95 -2.23 -16.92 -2.81
CA PRO A 95 -3.51 -16.82 -3.50
C PRO A 95 -3.71 -17.94 -4.53
N HIS A 96 -2.73 -18.83 -4.73
CA HIS A 96 -2.74 -19.80 -5.81
C HIS A 96 -3.53 -21.08 -5.49
N ARG A 97 -4.74 -20.93 -4.93
CA ARG A 97 -5.63 -22.08 -4.66
C ARG A 97 -7.12 -21.78 -4.54
N GLU A 98 -7.62 -20.59 -4.91
CA GLU A 98 -9.07 -20.33 -4.87
C GLU A 98 -9.67 -20.02 -6.26
N ASP A 99 -8.86 -19.58 -7.22
CA ASP A 99 -9.35 -19.28 -8.57
C ASP A 99 -9.46 -20.56 -9.43
N ASP A 100 -8.61 -21.54 -9.17
CA ASP A 100 -8.60 -22.86 -9.83
C ASP A 100 -9.75 -23.74 -9.32
N ASP A 101 -9.99 -23.70 -8.00
CA ASP A 101 -10.95 -24.56 -7.31
C ASP A 101 -12.40 -24.05 -7.49
N SER A 102 -12.62 -22.73 -7.56
CA SER A 102 -13.96 -22.16 -7.82
C SER A 102 -14.45 -22.36 -9.27
N ILE A 103 -13.54 -22.46 -10.24
CA ILE A 103 -13.87 -22.80 -11.64
C ILE A 103 -14.08 -24.31 -11.80
N ALA A 104 -13.37 -25.14 -11.03
CA ALA A 104 -13.56 -26.59 -11.02
C ALA A 104 -14.87 -27.02 -10.33
N GLU A 105 -15.31 -26.33 -9.27
CA GLU A 105 -16.59 -26.61 -8.60
C GLU A 105 -17.80 -26.20 -9.46
N ASN A 106 -17.73 -25.10 -10.20
CA ASN A 106 -18.84 -24.62 -11.02
C ASN A 106 -19.17 -25.55 -12.20
N LYS A 107 -18.19 -26.33 -12.70
CA LYS A 107 -18.42 -27.29 -13.79
C LYS A 107 -19.16 -28.57 -13.37
N ASN A 108 -19.20 -28.89 -12.08
CA ASN A 108 -19.90 -30.08 -11.58
C ASN A 108 -21.32 -29.79 -11.06
N GLY A 109 -21.71 -28.52 -10.97
CA GLY A 109 -23.06 -28.07 -10.60
C GLY A 109 -23.97 -27.87 -11.81
N GLY A 110 -23.96 -28.81 -12.76
CA GLY A 110 -24.90 -28.81 -13.88
C GLY A 110 -26.32 -28.69 -13.34
N ILE A 111 -26.98 -27.58 -13.69
CA ILE A 111 -28.40 -27.38 -13.38
C ILE A 111 -29.17 -28.41 -14.20
N ASP A 112 -29.57 -29.52 -13.57
CA ASP A 112 -30.51 -30.49 -14.14
C ASP A 112 -31.84 -29.77 -14.40
N ASN A 113 -31.97 -29.21 -15.60
CA ASN A 113 -33.20 -28.59 -16.06
C ASN A 113 -34.19 -29.67 -16.46
N LYS A 114 -35.05 -30.07 -15.51
CA LYS A 114 -36.18 -31.02 -15.72
C LYS A 114 -37.25 -30.53 -16.71
N ALA A 115 -37.05 -29.43 -17.41
CA ALA A 115 -37.96 -28.94 -18.46
C ALA A 115 -37.74 -29.62 -19.84
N PHE A 116 -36.67 -30.39 -20.02
CA PHE A 116 -36.36 -31.06 -21.30
C PHE A 116 -36.75 -32.55 -21.34
N ASP A 117 -37.30 -33.11 -20.26
CA ASP A 117 -37.62 -34.55 -20.12
C ASP A 117 -39.13 -34.87 -20.17
N LYS A 118 -39.92 -34.04 -20.86
CA LYS A 118 -41.29 -34.43 -21.22
C LYS A 118 -41.58 -34.07 -22.67
N GLU A 119 -41.44 -35.11 -23.50
CA GLU A 119 -42.32 -35.36 -24.65
C GLU A 119 -43.80 -35.18 -24.28
#